data_AF-A0A699RS98-F1
#
_entry.id   AF-A0A699RS98-F1
#
_cell.length_a   1.000
_cell.length_b   1.000
_cell.length_c   1.000
_cell.angle_alpha   90.00
_cell.angle_beta   90.00
_cell.angle_gamma   90.00
#
_symmetry.space_group_name_H-M   'P 1'
#
loop_
_entity.id
_entity.type
_entity.pdbx_description
1 polymer ?
#
loop_
_entity_poly.entity_id
_entity_poly.type
_entity_poly.pdbx_seq_one_letter_code
_entity_poly.pdbx_strand_id
1 'polypeptide(L)'
;RNGELDLVARRQAVDWIIKVHAHYNFGPLCAYLSINYLDRFLAVYEFPKDKEWMMQLLAVACLSLASKMEENEVPFVLDLQVCESRFVFEAKTIQKMELLVLTTLKWRMQTVTPFSFIDAFIAKLDCDKNIS
;
A
#
# COMPACT_ATOMS: atom_id res chain seq x y z
N ARG A 1 15.46 -6.83 -20.53
CA ARG A 1 14.19 -6.72 -19.78
C ARG A 1 14.15 -7.90 -18.80
N ASN A 2 14.51 -7.66 -17.53
CA ASN A 2 14.75 -8.70 -16.52
C ASN A 2 13.54 -8.83 -15.57
N GLY A 3 12.36 -9.09 -16.14
CA GLY A 3 11.09 -8.99 -15.42
C GLY A 3 10.93 -9.96 -14.25
N GLU A 4 11.58 -11.13 -14.26
CA GLU A 4 11.36 -12.16 -13.23
C GLU A 4 11.85 -11.75 -11.83
N LEU A 5 13.03 -11.14 -11.72
CA LEU A 5 13.58 -10.74 -10.42
C LEU A 5 12.79 -9.58 -9.80
N ASP A 6 12.33 -8.66 -10.63
CA ASP A 6 11.47 -7.55 -10.23
C ASP A 6 10.10 -8.04 -9.73
N LEU A 7 9.53 -9.04 -10.40
CA LEU A 7 8.28 -9.69 -9.98
C LEU A 7 8.42 -10.42 -8.63
N VAL A 8 9.56 -11.04 -8.36
CA VAL A 8 9.83 -11.70 -7.06
C VAL A 8 9.93 -10.67 -5.95
N ALA A 9 10.69 -9.60 -6.15
CA ALA A 9 10.84 -8.53 -5.16
C ALA A 9 9.50 -7.83 -4.87
N ARG A 10 8.72 -7.54 -5.91
CA ARG A 10 7.36 -7.01 -5.78
C ARG A 10 6.45 -7.95 -4.99
N ARG A 11 6.47 -9.25 -5.30
CA ARG A 11 5.67 -10.24 -4.56
C ARG A 11 6.02 -10.25 -3.08
N GLN A 12 7.30 -10.24 -2.75
CA GLN A 12 7.75 -10.21 -1.35
C GLN A 12 7.29 -8.93 -0.63
N ALA A 13 7.36 -7.77 -1.30
CA ALA A 13 6.85 -6.52 -0.77
C ALA A 13 5.33 -6.56 -0.53
N VAL A 14 4.55 -7.11 -1.47
CA VAL A 14 3.10 -7.27 -1.32
C VAL A 14 2.74 -8.24 -0.20
N ASP A 15 3.44 -9.39 -0.10
CA ASP A 15 3.24 -10.35 0.99
C ASP A 15 3.52 -9.69 2.36
N TRP A 16 4.55 -8.86 2.45
CA TRP A 16 4.83 -8.10 3.67
C TRP A 16 3.72 -7.08 3.98
N ILE A 17 3.25 -6.32 2.99
CA ILE A 17 2.13 -5.37 3.16
C ILE A 17 0.89 -6.08 3.71
N ILE A 18 0.53 -7.24 3.16
CA ILE A 18 -0.65 -8.01 3.59
C ILE A 18 -0.48 -8.50 5.03
N LYS A 19 0.71 -8.96 5.43
CA LYS A 19 0.98 -9.39 6.81
C LYS A 19 0.81 -8.25 7.81
N VAL A 20 1.38 -7.07 7.51
CA VAL A 20 1.28 -5.90 8.41
C VAL A 20 -0.14 -5.35 8.43
N HIS A 21 -0.80 -5.29 7.28
CA HIS A 21 -2.22 -4.96 7.16
C HIS A 21 -3.09 -5.84 8.08
N ALA A 22 -2.88 -7.16 8.05
CA ALA A 22 -3.58 -8.10 8.91
C ALA A 22 -3.22 -7.94 10.39
N HIS A 23 -1.97 -7.60 10.71
CA HIS A 23 -1.51 -7.38 12.09
C HIS A 23 -2.21 -6.20 12.76
N TYR A 24 -2.40 -5.09 12.03
CA TYR A 24 -3.10 -3.90 12.53
C TYR A 24 -4.61 -3.92 12.28
N ASN A 25 -5.11 -4.94 11.59
CA ASN A 25 -6.52 -5.08 11.21
C ASN A 25 -7.06 -3.84 10.47
N PHE A 26 -6.25 -3.28 9.57
CA PHE A 26 -6.63 -2.16 8.71
C PHE A 26 -7.76 -2.56 7.75
N GLY A 27 -8.50 -1.58 7.25
CA GLY A 27 -9.53 -1.78 6.24
C GLY A 27 -8.97 -2.37 4.93
N PRO A 28 -9.78 -3.09 4.14
CA PRO A 28 -9.33 -3.67 2.87
C PRO A 28 -8.89 -2.61 1.86
N LEU A 29 -9.43 -1.40 1.97
CA LEU A 29 -9.08 -0.25 1.13
C LEU A 29 -7.64 0.22 1.37
N CYS A 30 -7.14 0.17 2.62
CA CYS A 30 -5.76 0.50 2.94
C CYS A 30 -4.76 -0.46 2.27
N ALA A 31 -5.00 -1.78 2.31
CA ALA A 31 -4.18 -2.75 1.58
C ALA A 31 -4.19 -2.49 0.07
N TYR A 32 -5.39 -2.24 -0.49
CA TYR A 32 -5.55 -1.95 -1.91
C TYR A 32 -4.75 -0.71 -2.33
N LEU A 33 -4.88 0.40 -1.61
CA LEU A 33 -4.16 1.64 -1.91
C LEU A 33 -2.65 1.46 -1.75
N SER A 34 -2.20 0.72 -0.73
CA SER A 34 -0.79 0.42 -0.52
C SER A 34 -0.17 -0.25 -1.74
N ILE A 35 -0.83 -1.30 -2.25
CA ILE A 35 -0.39 -2.04 -3.44
C ILE A 35 -0.50 -1.16 -4.69
N ASN A 36 -1.57 -0.35 -4.81
CA ASN A 36 -1.74 0.59 -5.92
C ASN A 36 -0.60 1.62 -5.99
N TYR A 37 -0.20 2.19 -4.86
CA TYR A 37 0.90 3.14 -4.78
C TYR A 37 2.23 2.49 -5.17
N LEU A 38 2.48 1.29 -4.66
CA LEU A 38 3.68 0.51 -4.97
C LEU A 38 3.78 0.24 -6.48
N ASP A 39 2.72 -0.28 -7.09
CA ASP A 39 2.70 -0.62 -8.51
C ASP A 39 2.85 0.62 -9.41
N ARG A 40 2.15 1.71 -9.08
CA ARG A 40 2.26 2.98 -9.83
C ARG A 40 3.64 3.61 -9.70
N PHE A 41 4.30 3.46 -8.55
CA PHE A 41 5.67 3.92 -8.35
C PHE A 41 6.65 3.12 -9.23
N LEU A 42 6.56 1.78 -9.18
CA LEU A 42 7.41 0.89 -9.96
C LEU A 42 7.22 1.02 -11.47
N ALA A 43 6.02 1.44 -11.92
CA ALA A 43 5.78 1.73 -13.33
C ALA A 43 6.60 2.92 -13.87
N VAL A 44 7.10 3.80 -12.98
CA VAL A 44 7.88 4.99 -13.35
C VAL A 44 9.35 4.87 -12.91
N TYR A 45 9.62 4.12 -11.84
CA TYR A 45 10.93 4.02 -11.21
C TYR A 45 11.45 2.58 -11.19
N GLU A 46 12.57 2.34 -11.86
CA GLU A 46 13.28 1.05 -11.82
C GLU A 46 14.36 1.06 -10.73
N PHE A 47 14.29 0.11 -9.79
CA PHE A 47 15.33 -0.03 -8.77
C PHE A 47 16.55 -0.80 -9.29
N PRO A 48 17.77 -0.40 -8.85
CA PRO A 48 18.95 -1.23 -9.04
C PRO A 48 18.77 -2.58 -8.32
N LYS A 49 19.12 -3.68 -9.00
CA LYS A 49 18.92 -5.05 -8.53
C LYS A 49 19.56 -5.35 -7.16
N ASP A 50 20.67 -4.69 -6.86
CA ASP A 50 21.46 -4.96 -5.65
C ASP A 50 20.89 -4.30 -4.39
N LYS A 51 19.68 -3.74 -4.47
CA LYS A 51 19.08 -2.94 -3.41
C LYS A 51 17.69 -3.42 -3.02
N GLU A 52 17.57 -4.68 -2.62
CA GLU A 52 16.33 -5.26 -2.08
C GLU A 52 15.73 -4.44 -0.93
N TRP A 53 16.58 -3.79 -0.12
CA TRP A 53 16.14 -2.89 0.95
C TRP A 53 15.31 -1.70 0.44
N MET A 54 15.50 -1.25 -0.80
CA MET A 54 14.70 -0.17 -1.39
C MET A 54 13.26 -0.60 -1.64
N MET A 55 13.05 -1.87 -2.02
CA MET A 55 11.71 -2.42 -2.19
C MET A 55 10.97 -2.53 -0.86
N GLN A 56 11.66 -2.97 0.19
CA GLN A 56 11.07 -2.98 1.54
C GLN A 56 10.76 -1.56 2.02
N LEU A 57 11.66 -0.60 1.81
CA LEU A 57 11.44 0.80 2.17
C LEU A 57 10.26 1.41 1.41
N LEU A 58 10.14 1.12 0.10
CA LEU A 58 8.97 1.52 -0.69
C LEU A 58 7.69 0.94 -0.11
N ALA A 59 7.67 -0.36 0.21
CA ALA A 59 6.51 -1.03 0.78
C ALA A 59 6.05 -0.40 2.10
N VAL A 60 6.99 -0.13 3.01
CA VAL A 60 6.72 0.56 4.30
C VAL A 60 6.15 1.95 4.05
N ALA A 61 6.73 2.73 3.12
CA ALA A 61 6.26 4.06 2.79
C ALA A 61 4.86 4.05 2.14
N CYS A 62 4.60 3.11 1.23
CA CYS A 62 3.28 2.95 0.59
C CYS A 62 2.20 2.59 1.60
N LEU A 63 2.49 1.65 2.51
CA LEU A 63 1.56 1.26 3.58
C LEU A 63 1.30 2.41 4.56
N SER A 64 2.35 3.13 4.96
CA SER A 64 2.24 4.31 5.82
C SER A 64 1.40 5.43 5.17
N LEU A 65 1.55 5.65 3.87
CA LEU A 65 0.73 6.61 3.14
C LEU A 65 -0.72 6.14 3.04
N ALA A 66 -0.97 4.87 2.75
CA ALA A 66 -2.32 4.34 2.63
C ALA A 66 -3.08 4.37 3.96
N SER A 67 -2.42 4.01 5.07
CA SER A 67 -3.04 4.09 6.40
C SER A 67 -3.39 5.52 6.76
N LYS A 68 -2.54 6.51 6.45
CA LYS A 68 -2.84 7.95 6.64
C LYS A 68 -4.01 8.46 5.81
N MET A 69 -4.34 7.80 4.70
CA MET A 69 -5.42 8.24 3.81
C MET A 69 -6.78 7.64 4.20
N GLU A 70 -6.79 6.43 4.77
CA GLU A 70 -8.02 5.63 4.94
C GLU A 70 -8.35 5.26 6.39
N GLU A 71 -7.35 5.16 7.27
CA GLU A 71 -7.56 4.69 8.63
C GLU A 71 -7.76 5.86 9.60
N ASN A 72 -8.68 5.72 10.55
CA ASN A 72 -8.94 6.72 11.58
C ASN A 72 -7.77 6.82 12.59
N GLU A 73 -7.21 5.67 12.95
CA GLU A 73 -6.11 5.55 13.91
C GLU A 73 -4.89 4.99 13.19
N VAL A 74 -3.87 5.83 13.04
CA VAL A 74 -2.66 5.49 12.29
C VAL A 74 -1.52 5.25 13.28
N PRO A 75 -0.93 4.04 13.33
CA PRO A 75 0.25 3.77 14.14
C PRO A 75 1.42 4.68 13.74
N PHE A 76 2.39 4.85 14.64
CA PHE A 76 3.60 5.57 14.27
C PHE A 76 4.35 4.83 13.16
N VAL A 77 5.01 5.59 12.29
CA VAL A 77 5.73 5.05 11.12
C VAL A 77 6.79 4.00 11.49
N LEU A 78 7.36 4.11 12.70
CA LEU A 78 8.32 3.16 13.22
C LEU A 78 7.66 1.84 13.62
N ASP A 79 6.42 1.90 14.13
CA ASP A 79 5.67 0.73 14.57
C ASP A 79 5.19 -0.10 13.38
N LEU A 80 5.02 0.50 12.19
CA LEU A 80 4.64 -0.22 10.98
C LEU A 80 5.67 -1.28 10.54
N GLN A 81 6.89 -1.27 11.08
CA GLN A 81 7.98 -2.17 10.70
C GLN A 81 7.96 -3.51 11.43
N VAL A 82 6.78 -4.14 11.49
CA VAL A 82 6.51 -5.41 12.17
C VAL A 82 6.48 -6.59 11.17
N CYS A 83 6.09 -7.78 11.67
CA CYS A 83 5.91 -9.00 10.88
C CYS A 83 7.17 -9.43 10.11
N GLU A 84 8.30 -9.51 10.81
CA GLU A 84 9.59 -9.97 10.26
C GLU A 84 10.07 -9.09 9.10
N SER A 85 10.02 -7.77 9.26
CA SER A 85 10.64 -6.86 8.30
C SER A 85 12.13 -7.21 8.16
N ARG A 86 12.57 -7.49 6.92
CA ARG A 86 13.98 -7.83 6.63
C ARG A 86 14.94 -6.68 6.96
N PHE A 87 14.43 -5.46 6.94
CA PHE A 87 15.18 -4.24 7.17
C PHE A 87 14.40 -3.32 8.11
N VAL A 88 15.12 -2.60 8.95
CA VAL A 88 14.55 -1.58 9.83
C VAL A 88 15.14 -0.23 9.42
N PHE A 89 14.26 0.75 9.25
CA PHE A 89 14.56 2.08 8.78
C PHE A 89 14.22 3.12 9.84
N GLU A 90 15.01 4.19 9.85
CA GLU A 90 14.70 5.37 10.64
C GLU A 90 13.47 6.09 10.07
N ALA A 91 12.69 6.73 10.95
CA ALA A 91 11.51 7.51 10.56
C ALA A 91 11.81 8.55 9.47
N LYS A 92 12.97 9.21 9.54
CA LYS A 92 13.41 10.20 8.54
C LYS A 92 13.59 9.58 7.15
N THR A 93 14.09 8.35 7.07
CA THR A 93 14.28 7.64 5.81
C THR A 93 12.94 7.25 5.21
N ILE A 94 12.01 6.79 6.03
CA ILE A 94 10.65 6.46 5.58
C ILE A 94 9.94 7.73 5.09
N GLN A 95 9.99 8.84 5.85
CA GLN A 95 9.39 10.12 5.45
C GLN A 95 9.94 10.66 4.12
N LYS A 96 11.25 10.53 3.88
CA LYS A 96 11.84 10.90 2.57
C LYS A 96 11.28 10.04 1.45
N MET A 97 11.09 8.75 1.70
CA MET A 97 10.48 7.85 0.73
C MET A 97 9.01 8.16 0.51
N GLU A 98 8.24 8.48 1.55
CA GLU A 98 6.85 8.93 1.44
C GLU A 98 6.74 10.15 0.52
N LEU A 99 7.61 11.15 0.74
CA LEU A 99 7.64 12.34 -0.11
C LEU A 99 7.99 12.01 -1.56
N LEU A 100 8.94 11.08 -1.77
CA LEU A 100 9.29 10.61 -3.11
C LEU A 100 8.11 9.90 -3.80
N VAL A 101 7.37 9.08 -3.06
CA VAL A 101 6.16 8.41 -3.56
C VAL A 101 5.07 9.44 -3.91
N LEU A 102 4.79 10.39 -3.02
CA LEU A 102 3.80 11.45 -3.23
C LEU A 102 4.13 12.30 -4.46
N THR A 103 5.38 12.72 -4.60
CA THR A 103 5.84 13.52 -5.74
C THR A 103 5.77 12.73 -7.06
N THR A 104 6.17 11.46 -7.04
CA THR A 104 6.07 10.56 -8.21
C THR A 104 4.62 10.35 -8.66
N LEU A 105 3.72 10.17 -7.70
CA LEU A 105 2.28 10.01 -7.95
C LEU A 105 1.56 11.34 -8.21
N LYS A 106 2.27 12.47 -8.21
CA LYS A 106 1.73 13.83 -8.34
C LYS A 106 0.61 14.10 -7.33
N TRP A 107 0.76 13.60 -6.11
CA TRP A 107 -0.20 13.72 -5.00
C TRP A 107 -1.58 13.12 -5.29
N ARG A 108 -1.72 12.29 -6.34
CA ARG A 108 -2.96 11.61 -6.69
C ARG A 108 -3.10 10.31 -5.90
N MET A 109 -3.38 10.45 -4.60
CA MET A 109 -3.46 9.36 -3.62
C MET A 109 -4.85 8.71 -3.59
N GLN A 110 -5.92 9.51 -3.68
CA GLN A 110 -7.26 8.95 -3.86
C GLN A 110 -7.43 8.46 -5.29
N THR A 111 -7.40 7.14 -5.45
CA THR A 111 -8.05 6.51 -6.60
C THR A 111 -9.52 6.37 -6.26
N VAL A 112 -10.42 6.70 -7.19
CA VAL A 112 -11.85 6.40 -7.04
C VAL A 112 -11.93 4.88 -6.93
N THR A 113 -12.12 4.36 -5.72
CA THR A 113 -12.09 2.94 -5.50
C THR A 113 -13.47 2.36 -5.76
N PRO A 114 -13.58 1.17 -6.38
CA PRO A 114 -14.86 0.49 -6.53
C PRO A 114 -15.60 0.33 -5.19
N PHE A 115 -14.85 0.31 -4.08
CA PHE A 115 -15.39 0.29 -2.71
C PHE A 115 -16.37 1.42 -2.43
N SER A 116 -16.15 2.65 -2.93
CA SER A 116 -17.12 3.75 -2.78
C SER A 116 -18.46 3.46 -3.46
N PHE A 117 -18.49 2.51 -4.41
CA PHE A 117 -19.71 2.06 -5.06
C PHE A 117 -20.28 0.77 -4.47
N ILE A 118 -19.51 0.00 -3.69
CA ILE A 118 -19.98 -1.27 -3.12
C ILE A 118 -21.21 -1.03 -2.25
N ASP A 119 -21.21 0.00 -1.40
CA ASP A 119 -22.38 0.34 -0.57
C ASP A 119 -23.59 0.72 -1.43
N ALA A 120 -23.37 1.47 -2.52
CA ALA A 120 -24.42 1.82 -3.46
C ALA A 120 -24.97 0.60 -4.22
N PHE A 121 -24.11 -0.38 -4.56
CA PHE A 121 -24.52 -1.63 -5.19
C PHE A 121 -25.27 -2.55 -4.20
N ILE A 122 -24.79 -2.70 -2.97
CA ILE A 122 -25.45 -3.49 -1.93
C ILE A 122 -26.83 -2.92 -1.62
N ALA A 123 -26.94 -1.59 -1.41
CA ALA A 123 -28.22 -0.93 -1.18
C ALA A 123 -29.21 -1.16 -2.33
N LYS A 124 -28.72 -1.23 -3.58
CA LYS A 124 -29.55 -1.52 -4.75
C LYS A 124 -30.00 -2.98 -4.81
N LEU A 125 -29.12 -3.92 -4.46
CA LEU A 125 -29.43 -5.36 -4.43
C LEU A 125 -30.38 -5.74 -3.28
N ASP A 126 -30.29 -5.08 -2.13
CA ASP A 126 -31.23 -5.30 -1.01
C ASP A 126 -32.61 -4.70 -1.28
N CYS A 127 -32.70 -3.66 -2.11
CA CYS A 127 -33.99 -3.13 -2.56
C CYS A 127 -34.75 -4.12 -3.46
N ASP A 128 -34.05 -4.88 -4.31
CA ASP A 128 -34.65 -5.89 -5.18
C ASP A 128 -35.17 -7.14 -4.41
N LYS A 129 -34.72 -7.36 -3.18
CA LYS A 129 -35.20 -8.48 -2.33
C LYS A 129 -36.50 -8.20 -1.58
N ASN A 130 -36.97 -6.94 -1.55
CA ASN A 130 -38.21 -6.56 -0.87
C ASN A 130 -39.43 -6.48 -1.82
N ILE A 131 -39.34 -7.05 -3.03
CA ILE A 131 -40.42 -7.05 -4.04
C ILE A 131 -40.99 -8.48 -4.27
N SER A 132 -40.70 -9.44 -3.39
CA SER A 132 -41.34 -10.77 -3.40
C SER A 132 -42.24 -10.98 -2.20
#